data_AF-A0A5C7XIP9-F1
#
_entry.id   AF-A0A5C7XIP9-F1
#
_cell.length_a   1.000
_cell.length_b   1.000
_cell.length_c   1.000
_cell.angle_alpha   90.00
_cell.angle_beta   90.00
_cell.angle_gamma   90.00
#
_symmetry.space_group_name_H-M   'P 1'
#
loop_
_entity.id
_entity.type
_entity.pdbx_description
1 polymer ?
#
loop_
_entity_poly.entity_id
_entity_poly.type
_entity_poly.pdbx_seq_one_letter_code
_entity_poly.pdbx_strand_id
1 'polypeptide(L)'
;MFRDYRYTVSLRIWHPTAHPDRFTEALRLTPDAVDIAGQPRMRKGRVMPIVAKTSYWCCGLGHDPALDVAAFLHERARALSPHRAVFDAIAEEGGWAEFFVGFFAEDFNCGFDLSPELQRVCAELHLSLGFDVYGYRAEEVEDESAHPHPPDVDAVLDAALVAKAAAETGASS
;
A
#
# COMPACT_ATOMS: atom_id res chain seq x y z
N MET A 1 -20.40 9.65 -6.19
CA MET A 1 -19.16 10.22 -5.66
C MET A 1 -18.05 9.24 -6.02
N PHE A 2 -17.19 9.59 -6.98
CA PHE A 2 -16.03 8.76 -7.29
C PHE A 2 -15.03 8.95 -6.15
N ARG A 3 -14.37 7.87 -5.74
CA ARG A 3 -13.28 7.95 -4.77
C ARG A 3 -11.97 7.87 -5.52
N ASP A 4 -11.02 8.69 -5.10
CA ASP A 4 -9.69 8.80 -5.72
C ASP A 4 -8.74 7.67 -5.27
N TYR A 5 -9.30 6.60 -4.70
CA TYR A 5 -8.58 5.41 -4.30
C TYR A 5 -9.44 4.15 -4.41
N ARG A 6 -8.76 3.02 -4.56
CA ARG A 6 -9.34 1.69 -4.36
C ARG A 6 -8.68 1.02 -3.15
N TYR A 7 -9.36 0.03 -2.60
CA TYR A 7 -8.79 -0.74 -1.52
C TYR A 7 -9.21 -2.21 -1.61
N THR A 8 -8.44 -3.08 -0.97
CA THR A 8 -8.82 -4.47 -0.69
C THR A 8 -8.47 -4.80 0.75
N VAL A 9 -9.29 -5.63 1.39
CA VAL A 9 -9.05 -6.06 2.76
C VAL A 9 -8.93 -7.58 2.83
N SER A 10 -8.02 -8.07 3.66
CA SER A 10 -7.94 -9.48 4.03
C SER A 10 -7.80 -9.60 5.54
N LEU A 11 -8.40 -10.63 6.13
CA LEU A 11 -8.09 -11.07 7.48
C LEU A 11 -6.92 -12.05 7.40
N ARG A 12 -5.85 -11.78 8.15
CA ARG A 12 -4.68 -12.65 8.22
C ARG A 12 -4.39 -13.05 9.65
N ILE A 13 -3.95 -14.28 9.83
CA ILE A 13 -3.61 -14.86 11.13
C ILE A 13 -2.28 -15.58 11.00
N TRP A 14 -1.40 -15.34 11.97
CA TRP A 14 -0.17 -16.11 12.17
C TRP A 14 -0.23 -16.77 13.53
N HIS A 15 0.23 -18.01 13.58
CA HIS A 15 0.27 -18.76 14.84
C HIS A 15 1.52 -19.63 14.90
N PRO A 16 2.18 -19.76 16.07
CA PRO A 16 3.36 -20.59 16.22
C PRO A 16 3.17 -22.03 15.71
N THR A 17 2.08 -22.69 16.15
CA THR A 17 1.88 -24.13 15.89
C THR A 17 0.45 -24.56 15.52
N ALA A 18 -0.59 -23.76 15.76
CA ALA A 18 -1.98 -24.17 15.52
C ALA A 18 -2.24 -24.49 14.05
N HIS A 19 -3.07 -25.50 13.80
CA HIS A 19 -3.48 -25.85 12.45
C HIS A 19 -4.46 -24.81 11.88
N PRO A 20 -4.31 -24.35 10.62
CA PRO A 20 -5.19 -23.33 10.01
C PRO A 20 -6.68 -23.68 10.00
N ASP A 21 -7.05 -24.97 9.94
CA ASP A 21 -8.45 -25.42 9.96
C ASP A 21 -9.21 -24.98 11.22
N ARG A 22 -8.50 -24.85 12.35
CA ARG A 22 -9.08 -24.31 13.59
C ARG A 22 -9.71 -22.92 13.34
N PHE A 23 -9.04 -22.07 12.58
CA PHE A 23 -9.52 -20.71 12.29
C PHE A 23 -10.68 -20.74 11.29
N THR A 24 -10.60 -21.61 10.28
CA THR A 24 -11.68 -21.85 9.32
C THR A 24 -12.98 -22.26 10.03
N GLU A 25 -12.90 -23.22 10.95
CA GLU A 25 -14.06 -23.72 11.71
C GLU A 25 -14.61 -22.65 12.66
N ALA A 26 -13.73 -21.96 13.40
CA ALA A 26 -14.13 -21.00 14.42
C ALA A 26 -14.71 -19.71 13.83
N LEU A 27 -14.17 -19.23 12.70
CA LEU A 27 -14.61 -18.02 12.02
C LEU A 27 -15.68 -18.28 10.95
N ARG A 28 -15.85 -19.55 10.54
CA ARG A 28 -16.74 -19.95 9.43
C ARG A 28 -16.42 -19.21 8.13
N LEU A 29 -15.13 -18.97 7.88
CA LEU A 29 -14.60 -18.32 6.69
C LEU A 29 -13.69 -19.29 5.94
N THR A 30 -13.80 -19.31 4.62
CA THR A 30 -12.92 -20.12 3.77
C THR A 30 -11.64 -19.33 3.47
N PRO A 31 -10.44 -19.85 3.79
CA PRO A 31 -9.19 -19.17 3.46
C PRO A 31 -8.86 -19.25 1.96
N ASP A 32 -8.24 -18.19 1.45
CA ASP A 32 -7.61 -18.17 0.13
C ASP A 32 -6.20 -18.76 0.15
N ALA A 33 -5.53 -18.70 1.31
CA ALA A 33 -4.19 -19.22 1.49
C ALA A 33 -3.97 -19.72 2.91
N VAL A 34 -3.26 -20.84 3.02
CA VAL A 34 -2.82 -21.43 4.27
C VAL A 34 -1.38 -21.92 4.15
N ASP A 35 -0.61 -21.76 5.22
CA ASP A 35 0.64 -22.50 5.44
C ASP A 35 0.54 -23.20 6.81
N ILE A 36 1.10 -24.39 6.95
CA ILE A 36 1.11 -25.16 8.21
C ILE A 36 2.54 -25.18 8.74
N ALA A 37 2.73 -24.79 10.01
CA ALA A 37 4.05 -24.83 10.65
C ALA A 37 4.72 -26.21 10.49
N GLY A 38 5.99 -26.21 10.10
CA GLY A 38 6.77 -27.44 9.86
C GLY A 38 6.51 -28.12 8.51
N GLN A 39 5.57 -27.64 7.69
CA GLN A 39 5.33 -28.16 6.34
C GLN A 39 5.92 -27.26 5.25
N PRO A 40 6.20 -27.81 4.05
CA PRO A 40 6.55 -26.99 2.89
C PRO A 40 5.47 -25.95 2.60
N ARG A 41 5.88 -24.70 2.35
CA ARG A 41 4.94 -23.63 2.03
C ARG A 41 4.27 -23.85 0.68
N MET A 42 3.02 -23.41 0.56
CA MET A 42 2.26 -23.47 -0.68
C MET A 42 2.00 -22.07 -1.22
N ARG A 43 2.35 -21.83 -2.48
CA ARG A 43 2.05 -20.56 -3.16
C ARG A 43 1.44 -20.82 -4.52
N LYS A 44 0.18 -20.39 -4.72
CA LYS A 44 -0.57 -20.57 -5.97
C LYS A 44 -0.51 -22.03 -6.48
N GLY A 45 -0.71 -22.99 -5.56
CA GLY A 45 -0.67 -24.43 -5.88
C GLY A 45 0.72 -25.05 -6.03
N ARG A 46 1.81 -24.26 -5.88
CA ARG A 46 3.18 -24.77 -5.98
C ARG A 46 3.82 -24.92 -4.60
N VAL A 47 4.43 -26.08 -4.38
CA VAL A 47 5.30 -26.33 -3.21
C VAL A 47 6.55 -25.47 -3.32
N MET A 48 6.84 -24.72 -2.28
CA MET A 48 8.06 -23.92 -2.15
C MET A 48 9.13 -24.74 -1.42
N PRO A 49 10.43 -24.52 -1.71
CA PRO A 49 11.54 -25.20 -1.04
C PRO A 49 11.75 -24.74 0.42
N ILE A 50 10.86 -23.87 0.93
CA ILE A 50 10.94 -23.28 2.25
C ILE A 50 9.87 -23.94 3.13
N VAL A 51 10.29 -24.41 4.31
CA VAL A 51 9.39 -24.89 5.36
C VAL A 51 8.81 -23.71 6.11
N ALA A 52 7.50 -23.73 6.36
CA ALA A 52 6.83 -22.70 7.13
C ALA A 52 7.30 -22.74 8.58
N LYS A 53 7.82 -21.62 9.09
CA LYS A 53 8.23 -21.50 10.50
C LYS A 53 7.05 -21.35 11.46
N THR A 54 5.94 -20.84 10.94
CA THR A 54 4.67 -20.61 11.65
C THR A 54 3.53 -21.01 10.73
N SER A 55 2.38 -21.31 11.31
CA SER A 55 1.15 -21.45 10.54
C SER A 55 0.67 -20.08 10.09
N TYR A 56 0.06 -20.02 8.91
CA TYR A 56 -0.50 -18.83 8.31
C TYR A 56 -1.89 -19.16 7.78
N TRP A 57 -2.83 -18.24 7.96
CA TRP A 57 -4.19 -18.33 7.43
C TRP A 57 -4.59 -16.96 6.89
N CYS A 58 -5.20 -16.91 5.71
CA CYS A 58 -5.59 -15.68 5.05
C CYS A 58 -6.92 -15.84 4.33
N CYS A 59 -7.84 -14.90 4.57
CA CYS A 59 -9.12 -14.81 3.89
C CYS A 59 -9.34 -13.38 3.39
N GLY A 60 -9.54 -13.24 2.08
CA GLY A 60 -9.91 -12.01 1.41
C GLY A 60 -11.33 -11.63 1.79
N LEU A 61 -11.48 -10.46 2.42
CA LEU A 61 -12.77 -9.88 2.74
C LEU A 61 -13.30 -9.00 1.59
N GLY A 62 -12.43 -8.70 0.62
CA GLY A 62 -12.78 -7.94 -0.58
C GLY A 62 -12.82 -6.44 -0.31
N HIS A 63 -13.78 -5.78 -0.94
CA HIS A 63 -14.07 -4.36 -0.78
C HIS A 63 -15.56 -4.12 -1.03
N ASP A 64 -16.07 -2.97 -0.60
CA ASP A 64 -17.42 -2.51 -0.95
C ASP A 64 -17.30 -1.13 -1.62
N PRO A 65 -17.68 -1.00 -2.91
CA PRO A 65 -17.65 0.29 -3.61
C PRO A 65 -18.46 1.41 -2.94
N ALA A 66 -19.44 1.07 -2.08
CA ALA A 66 -20.24 2.05 -1.35
C ALA A 66 -19.57 2.53 -0.06
N LEU A 67 -18.66 1.77 0.54
CA LEU A 67 -18.09 2.05 1.88
C LEU A 67 -16.63 2.45 1.80
N ASP A 68 -16.24 3.52 2.50
CA ASP A 68 -14.82 3.86 2.55
C ASP A 68 -14.08 2.80 3.36
N VAL A 69 -12.76 2.81 3.28
CA VAL A 69 -11.97 1.77 3.94
C VAL A 69 -12.23 1.73 5.45
N ALA A 70 -12.43 2.89 6.10
CA ALA A 70 -12.70 2.96 7.53
C ALA A 70 -14.09 2.38 7.88
N ALA A 71 -15.13 2.75 7.14
CA ALA A 71 -16.47 2.21 7.30
C ALA A 71 -16.52 0.71 7.04
N PHE A 72 -15.85 0.24 5.98
CA PHE A 72 -15.75 -1.18 5.67
C PHE A 72 -15.05 -1.95 6.80
N LEU A 73 -13.90 -1.47 7.28
CA LEU A 73 -13.20 -2.07 8.41
C LEU A 73 -14.07 -2.10 9.66
N HIS A 74 -14.84 -1.05 9.93
CA HIS A 74 -15.73 -0.99 11.09
C HIS A 74 -16.84 -2.04 11.01
N GLU A 75 -17.48 -2.19 9.84
CA GLU A 75 -18.47 -3.26 9.64
C GLU A 75 -17.87 -4.65 9.82
N ARG A 76 -16.68 -4.90 9.24
CA ARG A 76 -16.01 -6.20 9.38
C ARG A 76 -15.60 -6.48 10.82
N ALA A 77 -15.07 -5.49 11.54
CA ALA A 77 -14.72 -5.62 12.96
C ALA A 77 -15.96 -5.95 13.81
N ARG A 78 -17.08 -5.26 13.58
CA ARG A 78 -18.35 -5.58 14.25
C ARG A 78 -18.86 -6.98 13.91
N ALA A 79 -18.76 -7.41 12.66
CA ALA A 79 -19.14 -8.76 12.24
C ALA A 79 -18.26 -9.84 12.88
N LEU A 80 -16.99 -9.55 13.16
CA LEU A 80 -16.07 -10.45 13.85
C LEU A 80 -16.18 -10.40 15.37
N SER A 81 -16.89 -9.41 15.94
CA SER A 81 -17.01 -9.24 17.40
C SER A 81 -17.56 -10.46 18.14
N PRO A 82 -18.55 -11.22 17.61
CA PRO A 82 -19.01 -12.46 18.23
C PRO A 82 -17.92 -13.55 18.35
N HIS A 83 -16.83 -13.44 17.58
CA HIS A 83 -15.71 -14.38 17.57
C HIS A 83 -14.54 -13.91 18.46
N ARG A 84 -14.74 -12.92 19.33
CA ARG A 84 -13.69 -12.36 20.20
C ARG A 84 -12.85 -13.42 20.93
N ALA A 85 -13.50 -14.44 21.49
CA ALA A 85 -12.81 -15.52 22.20
C ALA A 85 -11.79 -16.28 21.32
N VAL A 86 -11.99 -16.32 20.00
CA VAL A 86 -11.04 -16.92 19.05
C VAL A 86 -9.76 -16.08 18.99
N PHE A 87 -9.90 -14.76 18.91
CA PHE A 87 -8.76 -13.85 18.83
C PHE A 87 -8.04 -13.68 20.16
N ASP A 88 -8.76 -13.68 21.28
CA ASP A 88 -8.16 -13.75 22.62
C ASP A 88 -7.24 -14.98 22.73
N ALA A 89 -7.76 -16.16 22.35
CA ALA A 89 -6.97 -17.39 22.36
C ALA A 89 -5.76 -17.34 21.41
N ILE A 90 -5.91 -16.78 20.20
CA ILE A 90 -4.78 -16.58 19.28
C ILE A 90 -3.68 -15.75 19.94
N ALA A 91 -4.03 -14.63 20.58
CA ALA A 91 -3.08 -13.74 21.23
C ALA A 91 -2.40 -14.40 22.45
N GLU A 92 -3.17 -15.08 23.30
CA GLU A 92 -2.66 -15.80 24.48
C GLU A 92 -1.68 -16.92 24.11
N GLU A 93 -1.91 -17.58 22.98
CA GLU A 93 -1.06 -18.66 22.46
C GLU A 93 0.16 -18.15 21.65
N GLY A 94 0.37 -16.82 21.61
CA GLY A 94 1.50 -16.17 20.95
C GLY A 94 1.35 -16.01 19.43
N GLY A 95 0.14 -16.21 18.91
CA GLY A 95 -0.24 -15.81 17.57
C GLY A 95 -0.67 -14.34 17.50
N TRP A 96 -0.95 -13.87 16.28
CA TRP A 96 -1.54 -12.54 16.08
C TRP A 96 -2.40 -12.54 14.81
N ALA A 97 -3.31 -11.57 14.74
CA ALA A 97 -4.19 -11.38 13.62
C ALA A 97 -4.21 -9.91 13.17
N GLU A 98 -4.51 -9.68 11.89
CA GLU A 98 -4.62 -8.33 11.34
C GLU A 98 -5.72 -8.25 10.28
N PHE A 99 -6.29 -7.05 10.14
CA PHE A 99 -6.79 -6.61 8.85
C PHE A 99 -5.62 -6.07 8.04
N PHE A 100 -5.30 -6.77 6.97
CA PHE A 100 -4.40 -6.27 5.95
C PHE A 100 -5.19 -5.47 4.92
N VAL A 101 -4.76 -4.24 4.66
CA VAL A 101 -5.36 -3.32 3.72
C VAL A 101 -4.36 -3.02 2.61
N GLY A 102 -4.69 -3.47 1.39
CA GLY A 102 -4.05 -2.93 0.20
C GLY A 102 -4.77 -1.65 -0.18
N PHE A 103 -4.11 -0.50 -0.05
CA PHE A 103 -4.66 0.82 -0.34
C PHE A 103 -4.00 1.37 -1.61
N PHE A 104 -4.79 1.63 -2.64
CA PHE A 104 -4.31 2.05 -3.96
C PHE A 104 -4.74 3.49 -4.20
N ALA A 105 -3.84 4.43 -3.91
CA ALA A 105 -3.97 5.81 -4.31
C ALA A 105 -3.83 5.90 -5.83
N GLU A 106 -4.84 6.46 -6.49
CA GLU A 106 -4.82 6.64 -7.94
C GLU A 106 -4.06 7.95 -8.26
N ASP A 107 -4.74 9.01 -8.68
CA ASP A 107 -4.09 10.20 -9.28
C ASP A 107 -3.81 11.36 -8.30
N PHE A 108 -4.40 11.34 -7.10
CA PHE A 108 -4.32 12.46 -6.15
C PHE A 108 -4.00 12.00 -4.74
N ASN A 109 -3.52 12.94 -3.93
CA ASN A 109 -3.38 12.73 -2.49
C ASN A 109 -4.74 12.37 -1.90
N CYS A 110 -4.84 11.17 -1.36
CA CYS A 110 -6.02 10.67 -0.67
C CYS A 110 -5.66 10.19 0.73
N GLY A 111 -6.64 10.26 1.63
CA GLY A 111 -6.50 9.80 3.01
C GLY A 111 -7.84 9.44 3.60
N PHE A 112 -7.80 8.82 4.76
CA PHE A 112 -8.96 8.46 5.55
C PHE A 112 -8.58 8.47 7.03
N ASP A 113 -9.56 8.72 7.88
CA ASP A 113 -9.38 8.67 9.32
C ASP A 113 -9.92 7.36 9.89
N LEU A 114 -9.16 6.77 10.80
CA LEU A 114 -9.63 5.64 11.60
C LEU A 114 -10.23 6.21 12.88
N SER A 115 -11.56 6.13 13.02
CA SER A 115 -12.23 6.69 14.20
C SER A 115 -11.75 6.01 15.49
N PRO A 116 -11.79 6.71 16.66
CA PRO A 116 -11.46 6.09 17.94
C PRO A 116 -12.32 4.84 18.24
N GLU A 117 -13.57 4.82 17.78
CA GLU A 117 -14.45 3.66 17.92
C GLU A 117 -13.93 2.45 17.14
N LEU A 118 -13.57 2.64 15.86
CA LEU A 118 -12.99 1.57 15.04
C LEU A 118 -11.71 1.03 15.68
N GLN A 119 -10.81 1.92 16.09
CA GLN A 119 -9.55 1.53 16.75
C GLN A 119 -9.81 0.72 18.02
N ARG A 120 -10.79 1.13 18.85
CA ARG A 120 -11.18 0.39 20.06
C ARG A 120 -11.70 -1.00 19.73
N VAL A 121 -12.62 -1.14 18.77
CA VAL A 121 -13.20 -2.45 18.40
C VAL A 121 -12.11 -3.39 17.85
N CYS A 122 -11.19 -2.89 17.03
CA CYS A 122 -10.06 -3.69 16.55
C CYS A 122 -9.14 -4.12 17.71
N ALA A 123 -8.83 -3.22 18.65
CA ALA A 123 -8.01 -3.54 19.81
C ALA A 123 -8.66 -4.59 20.72
N GLU A 124 -9.97 -4.50 20.97
CA GLU A 124 -10.75 -5.49 21.74
C GLU A 124 -10.78 -6.87 21.10
N LEU A 125 -10.54 -6.95 19.79
CA LEU A 125 -10.43 -8.18 19.02
C LEU A 125 -8.98 -8.61 18.76
N HIS A 126 -7.99 -7.96 19.37
CA HIS A 126 -6.57 -8.25 19.09
C HIS A 126 -6.22 -8.21 17.59
N LEU A 127 -6.91 -7.36 16.83
CA LEU A 127 -6.68 -7.16 15.40
C LEU A 127 -5.80 -5.93 15.17
N SER A 128 -4.62 -6.15 14.62
CA SER A 128 -3.80 -5.09 14.06
C SER A 128 -4.41 -4.55 12.77
N LEU A 129 -4.09 -3.30 12.43
CA LEU A 129 -4.40 -2.69 11.13
C LEU A 129 -3.10 -2.53 10.34
N GLY A 130 -2.88 -3.41 9.36
CA GLY A 130 -1.73 -3.37 8.47
C GLY A 130 -2.08 -2.70 7.16
N PHE A 131 -1.28 -1.73 6.71
CA PHE A 131 -1.52 -1.00 5.46
C PHE A 131 -0.33 -1.14 4.52
N ASP A 132 -0.61 -1.64 3.32
CA ASP A 132 0.27 -1.44 2.17
C ASP A 132 -0.32 -0.31 1.33
N VAL A 133 0.39 0.81 1.26
CA VAL A 133 0.00 1.97 0.46
C VAL A 133 0.72 1.92 -0.88
N TYR A 134 -0.06 1.81 -1.94
CA TYR A 134 0.40 1.82 -3.33
C TYR A 134 -0.05 3.13 -3.96
N GLY A 135 0.90 3.90 -4.50
CA GLY A 135 0.63 5.05 -5.36
C GLY A 135 1.57 5.01 -6.55
N TYR A 136 1.08 5.29 -7.75
CA TYR A 136 1.88 5.31 -8.97
C TYR A 136 1.74 6.64 -9.71
N ARG A 137 2.71 7.55 -9.50
CA ARG A 137 3.40 8.38 -10.51
C ARG A 137 4.23 9.44 -9.78
N ALA A 138 5.54 9.23 -9.69
CA ALA A 138 6.41 10.34 -10.06
C ALA A 138 6.48 10.26 -11.59
N GLU A 139 5.75 11.12 -12.29
CA GLU A 139 6.31 11.57 -13.56
C GLU A 139 7.64 12.23 -13.17
N GLU A 140 8.74 11.64 -13.61
CA GLU A 140 9.97 12.41 -13.75
C GLU A 140 9.58 13.63 -14.57
N VAL A 141 9.62 14.80 -13.92
CA VAL A 141 9.69 16.07 -14.64
C VAL A 141 10.82 15.86 -15.64
N GLU A 142 10.49 15.93 -16.93
CA GLU A 142 11.49 15.93 -17.99
C GLU A 142 12.59 16.88 -17.54
N ASP A 143 13.81 16.36 -17.51
CA ASP A 143 15.00 17.12 -17.16
C ASP A 143 15.07 18.34 -18.07
N GLU A 144 14.62 19.49 -17.55
CA GLU A 144 14.78 20.80 -18.14
C GLU A 144 16.25 21.27 -18.01
N SER A 145 17.22 20.34 -17.99
CA SER A 145 18.64 20.60 -18.28
C SER A 145 18.95 20.64 -19.77
N ALA A 146 17.96 20.40 -20.64
CA ALA A 146 18.04 20.72 -22.06
C ALA A 146 17.61 22.17 -22.40
N HIS A 147 17.66 23.09 -21.44
CA HIS A 147 17.73 24.51 -21.79
C HIS A 147 19.09 24.78 -22.44
N PRO A 148 19.16 25.26 -23.70
CA PRO A 148 20.39 25.82 -24.20
C PRO A 148 20.75 26.98 -23.29
N HIS A 149 21.97 26.95 -22.73
CA HIS A 149 22.55 28.08 -22.04
C HIS A 149 22.20 29.35 -22.83
N PRO A 150 21.62 30.39 -22.21
CA PRO A 150 21.53 31.67 -22.89
C PRO A 150 22.96 32.02 -23.32
N PRO A 151 23.17 32.50 -24.56
CA PRO A 151 24.50 32.79 -25.05
C PRO A 151 25.19 33.69 -24.04
N ASP A 152 26.45 33.35 -23.74
CA ASP A 152 27.28 34.07 -22.80
C ASP A 152 27.15 35.58 -23.07
N VAL A 153 26.65 36.32 -22.07
CA VAL A 153 26.21 37.71 -22.24
C VAL A 153 27.41 38.59 -22.66
N ASP A 154 28.61 38.16 -22.28
CA ASP A 154 29.88 38.77 -22.67
C ASP A 154 30.23 38.47 -24.14
N ALA A 155 29.95 37.26 -24.64
CA ALA A 155 30.14 36.91 -26.05
C ALA A 155 29.15 37.63 -26.99
N VAL A 156 27.93 37.91 -26.52
CA VAL A 156 26.92 38.68 -27.27
C VAL A 156 27.30 40.16 -27.33
N LEU A 157 27.86 40.73 -26.26
CA LEU A 157 28.37 42.11 -26.27
C LEU A 157 29.59 42.26 -27.18
N ASP A 158 30.52 41.30 -27.16
CA ASP A 158 31.72 41.33 -28.01
C ASP A 158 31.36 41.21 -29.51
N ALA A 159 30.43 40.32 -29.86
CA ALA A 159 29.95 40.19 -31.24
C ALA A 159 29.22 41.46 -31.73
N ALA A 160 28.43 42.11 -30.87
CA ALA A 160 27.74 43.34 -31.19
C ALA A 160 28.72 44.54 -31.36
N LEU A 161 29.80 44.59 -30.56
CA LEU A 161 30.83 45.62 -30.70
C LEU A 161 31.63 45.45 -31.99
N VAL A 162 31.99 44.21 -32.35
CA VAL A 162 32.73 43.90 -33.59
C VAL A 162 31.88 44.18 -34.83
N ALA A 163 30.59 43.85 -34.81
CA ALA A 163 29.68 44.16 -35.92
C ALA A 163 29.46 45.67 -36.11
N LYS A 164 29.44 46.45 -35.02
CA LYS A 164 29.31 47.91 -35.09
C LYS A 164 30.58 48.58 -35.63
N ALA A 165 31.77 48.08 -35.27
CA ALA A 165 33.05 48.58 -35.78
C ALA A 165 33.26 48.29 -37.28
N ALA A 166 32.77 47.13 -37.76
CA ALA A 166 32.84 46.77 -39.18
C ALA A 166 31.87 47.59 -40.06
N ALA A 167 30.72 48.00 -39.52
CA ALA A 167 29.76 48.85 -40.23
C ALA A 167 30.24 50.31 -40.39
N GLU A 168 31.06 50.81 -39.45
CA GLU A 168 31.58 52.18 -39.46
C GLU A 168 32.84 52.35 -40.33
N THR A 169 33.47 51.26 -40.79
CA THR A 169 34.65 51.29 -41.68
C THR A 169 34.32 51.00 -43.16
N GLY A 170 33.06 50.71 -43.50
CA GLY A 170 32.61 50.43 -44.86
C GLY A 170 31.95 51.61 -45.61
N ALA A 171 31.97 52.81 -45.06
CA ALA A 171 31.37 54.01 -45.65
C ALA A 171 32.39 55.14 -45.85
N SER A 172 33.44 54.87 -46.62
CA SER A 172 34.11 55.88 -47.45
C SER A 172 34.83 55.17 -48.58
N SER A 173 34.61 55.70 -49.79
CA SER A 173 35.10 55.27 -51.10
C SER A 173 36.55 54.83 -51.19
#